data_AF-A0A835G098-F1
#
_entry.id   AF-A0A835G098-F1
#
_cell.length_a   1.000
_cell.length_b   1.000
_cell.length_c   1.000
_cell.angle_alpha   90.00
_cell.angle_beta   90.00
_cell.angle_gamma   90.00
#
_symmetry.space_group_name_H-M   'P 1'
#
loop_
_entity.id
_entity.type
_entity.pdbx_description
1 polymer ?
#
loop_
_entity_poly.entity_id
_entity_poly.type
_entity_poly.pdbx_seq_one_letter_code
_entity_poly.pdbx_strand_id
1 'polypeptide(L)'
;MAGTSPLRRWKPFFPAFGIVDAAIEDSVVPALSRDKVRSARAEVVELLRGVPAGDVRKAEELCVLLDGFMAESLLTLRAVPGEAVPRVLASSADLAMAVGALRRHESERVRGLARDVIRGWAAAVEEDIARTSTAMKRLDDVCRATKPAVAASHPKQNKTAPVAVGHGPRRMNSRGIPAEKMEVTKRKLQQGYQEVEDAKRQRKIQVIQAPKVLEMKQKKVHPILRERNQATTVVSRCAVSSS
;
A
#
# COMPACT_ATOMS: atom_id res chain seq x y z
N MET A 1 30.21 -5.97 -37.22
CA MET A 1 29.70 -6.80 -36.12
C MET A 1 29.55 -5.93 -34.89
N ALA A 2 28.34 -5.49 -34.53
CA ALA A 2 28.15 -4.70 -33.31
C ALA A 2 28.35 -5.62 -32.10
N GLY A 3 29.43 -5.42 -31.34
CA GLY A 3 29.71 -6.19 -30.14
C GLY A 3 28.49 -6.20 -29.22
N THR A 4 28.08 -7.39 -28.79
CA THR A 4 27.02 -7.55 -27.81
C THR A 4 27.52 -6.93 -26.50
N SER A 5 26.88 -5.88 -25.98
CA SER A 5 27.37 -5.26 -24.75
C SER A 5 27.29 -6.28 -23.60
N PRO A 6 28.32 -6.42 -22.76
CA PRO A 6 28.35 -7.42 -21.68
C PRO A 6 27.20 -7.23 -20.67
N LEU A 7 26.56 -6.06 -20.65
CA LEU A 7 25.42 -5.72 -19.80
C LEU A 7 24.03 -6.00 -20.40
N ARG A 8 23.89 -6.58 -21.61
CA ARG A 8 22.56 -6.69 -22.27
C ARG A 8 21.53 -7.45 -21.42
N ARG A 9 21.94 -8.56 -20.79
CA ARG A 9 21.09 -9.40 -19.93
C ARG A 9 20.47 -8.60 -18.79
N TRP A 10 21.28 -7.80 -18.11
CA TRP A 10 20.90 -7.09 -16.89
C TRP A 10 20.33 -5.70 -17.13
N LYS A 11 20.52 -5.11 -18.32
CA LYS A 11 20.08 -3.74 -18.66
C LYS A 11 18.61 -3.45 -18.29
N PRO A 12 17.62 -4.33 -18.58
CA PRO A 12 16.22 -4.08 -18.23
C PRO A 12 15.91 -4.21 -16.74
N PHE A 13 16.78 -4.89 -15.97
CA PHE A 13 16.51 -5.31 -14.60
C PHE A 13 17.35 -4.59 -13.55
N PHE A 14 18.36 -3.79 -13.95
CA PHE A 14 19.20 -3.05 -13.00
C PHE A 14 18.43 -2.23 -11.96
N PRO A 15 17.34 -1.52 -12.29
CA PRO A 15 16.54 -0.81 -11.29
C PRO A 15 15.99 -1.71 -10.18
N ALA A 16 15.74 -2.99 -10.47
CA ALA A 16 15.18 -3.93 -9.51
C ALA A 16 16.12 -4.18 -8.33
N PHE A 17 17.43 -4.07 -8.50
CA PHE A 17 18.38 -4.23 -7.39
C PHE A 17 18.14 -3.21 -6.27
N GLY A 18 18.02 -1.93 -6.60
CA GLY A 18 17.79 -0.89 -5.60
C GLY A 18 16.43 -1.04 -4.90
N ILE A 19 15.39 -1.39 -5.67
CA ILE A 19 14.03 -1.58 -5.15
C ILE A 19 13.96 -2.77 -4.19
N VAL A 20 14.56 -3.91 -4.58
CA VAL A 20 14.62 -5.11 -3.72
C VAL A 20 15.47 -4.85 -2.48
N ASP A 21 16.60 -4.15 -2.63
CA ASP A 21 17.45 -3.82 -1.49
C ASP A 21 16.73 -2.94 -0.46
N ALA A 22 16.07 -1.88 -0.91
CA ALA A 22 15.29 -1.00 -0.05
C ALA A 22 14.16 -1.75 0.65
N ALA A 23 13.41 -2.60 -0.07
CA ALA A 23 12.33 -3.38 0.51
C ALA A 23 12.79 -4.35 1.61
N ILE A 24 14.01 -4.88 1.50
CA ILE A 24 14.59 -5.76 2.53
C ILE A 24 15.04 -4.93 3.75
N GLU A 25 15.67 -3.78 3.53
CA GLU A 25 16.07 -2.85 4.59
C GLU A 25 14.87 -2.28 5.36
N ASP A 26 13.75 -2.03 4.66
CA ASP A 26 12.48 -1.54 5.22
C ASP A 26 11.64 -2.65 5.89
N SER A 27 12.04 -3.91 5.77
CA SER A 27 11.33 -5.03 6.39
C SER A 27 11.51 -5.01 7.92
N VAL A 28 10.51 -5.52 8.65
CA VAL A 28 10.42 -5.46 10.13
C VAL A 28 11.58 -6.15 10.87
N VAL A 29 12.49 -6.83 10.16
CA VAL A 29 13.69 -7.48 10.73
C VAL A 29 14.82 -6.45 10.88
N PRO A 30 15.06 -5.91 12.09
CA PRO A 30 16.07 -4.87 12.26
C PRO A 30 17.45 -5.54 12.23
N ALA A 31 18.27 -5.23 11.21
CA ALA A 31 19.75 -5.38 11.12
C ALA A 31 20.28 -5.83 9.74
N LEU A 32 19.44 -6.03 8.71
CA LEU A 32 19.92 -6.48 7.39
C LEU A 32 20.46 -5.32 6.53
N SER A 33 21.56 -4.66 6.94
CA SER A 33 22.26 -3.71 6.06
C SER A 33 22.70 -4.43 4.78
N ARG A 34 22.39 -3.82 3.63
CA ARG A 34 22.79 -4.35 2.31
C ARG A 34 23.97 -3.62 1.71
N ASP A 35 24.65 -2.75 2.46
CA ASP A 35 25.76 -1.94 1.96
C ASP A 35 26.89 -2.79 1.37
N LYS A 36 27.29 -3.86 2.06
CA LYS A 36 28.33 -4.78 1.56
C LYS A 36 27.91 -5.48 0.27
N VAL A 37 26.65 -5.89 0.17
CA VAL A 37 26.09 -6.52 -1.04
C VAL A 37 26.06 -5.50 -2.19
N ARG A 38 25.66 -4.25 -1.92
CA ARG A 38 25.68 -3.16 -2.90
C ARG A 38 27.10 -2.87 -3.40
N SER A 39 28.09 -2.81 -2.50
CA SER A 39 29.50 -2.60 -2.83
C SER A 39 30.05 -3.72 -3.71
N ALA A 40 29.92 -4.98 -3.28
CA ALA A 40 30.42 -6.13 -4.04
C ALA A 40 29.74 -6.25 -5.41
N ARG A 41 28.43 -5.97 -5.49
CA ARG A 41 27.72 -5.91 -6.77
C ARG A 41 28.24 -4.80 -7.66
N ALA A 42 28.52 -3.62 -7.12
CA ALA A 42 29.08 -2.50 -7.89
C ALA A 42 30.46 -2.85 -8.47
N GLU A 43 31.32 -3.53 -7.72
CA GLU A 43 32.61 -4.05 -8.19
C GLU A 43 32.42 -5.03 -9.36
N VAL A 44 31.48 -5.98 -9.26
CA VAL A 44 31.18 -6.90 -10.37
C VAL A 44 30.68 -6.18 -11.61
N VAL A 45 29.81 -5.17 -11.45
CA VAL A 45 29.34 -4.36 -12.58
C VAL A 45 30.48 -3.57 -13.21
N GLU A 46 31.42 -3.08 -12.42
CA GLU A 46 32.59 -2.35 -12.94
C GLU A 46 33.54 -3.27 -13.70
N LEU A 47 33.81 -4.46 -13.16
CA LEU A 47 34.53 -5.51 -13.89
C LEU A 47 33.84 -5.84 -15.22
N LEU A 48 32.51 -5.94 -15.23
CA LEU A 48 31.73 -6.26 -16.42
C LEU A 48 31.81 -5.17 -17.50
N ARG A 49 31.91 -3.89 -17.11
CA ARG A 49 32.15 -2.77 -18.04
C ARG A 49 33.55 -2.79 -18.65
N GLY A 50 34.54 -3.28 -17.90
CA GLY A 50 35.92 -3.40 -18.35
C GLY A 50 36.20 -4.61 -19.26
N VAL A 51 35.24 -5.55 -19.42
CA VAL A 51 35.44 -6.75 -20.24
C VAL A 51 35.57 -6.36 -21.73
N PRO A 52 36.64 -6.81 -22.42
CA PRO A 52 36.78 -6.60 -23.87
C PRO A 52 35.63 -7.25 -24.64
N ALA A 53 35.19 -6.62 -25.74
CA ALA A 53 34.01 -7.06 -26.51
C ALA A 53 34.08 -8.49 -27.09
N GLY A 54 35.26 -9.14 -27.09
CA GLY A 54 35.46 -10.53 -27.52
C GLY A 54 35.49 -11.56 -26.39
N ASP A 55 35.58 -11.14 -25.13
CA ASP A 55 35.66 -12.06 -23.99
C ASP A 55 34.27 -12.38 -23.43
N VAL A 56 33.49 -13.09 -24.24
CA VAL A 56 32.12 -13.50 -23.93
C VAL A 56 32.09 -14.39 -22.69
N ARG A 57 33.11 -15.25 -22.49
CA ARG A 57 33.19 -16.14 -21.34
C ARG A 57 33.32 -15.34 -20.05
N LYS A 58 34.23 -14.37 -19.99
CA LYS A 58 34.40 -13.56 -18.77
C LYS A 58 33.16 -12.72 -18.47
N ALA A 59 32.54 -12.16 -19.51
CA ALA A 59 31.28 -11.43 -19.38
C ALA A 59 30.16 -12.33 -18.82
N GLU A 60 30.07 -13.58 -19.28
CA GLU A 60 29.10 -14.56 -18.80
C GLU A 60 29.34 -14.95 -17.33
N GLU A 61 30.59 -15.22 -16.94
CA GLU A 61 30.96 -15.53 -15.55
C GLU A 61 30.54 -14.39 -14.58
N LEU A 62 30.77 -13.14 -14.97
CA LEU A 62 30.36 -11.97 -14.20
C LEU A 62 28.83 -11.78 -14.20
N CYS A 63 28.13 -12.09 -15.29
CA CYS A 63 26.67 -12.10 -15.33
C CYS A 63 26.08 -13.15 -14.38
N VAL A 64 26.68 -14.35 -14.30
CA VAL A 64 26.29 -15.40 -13.34
C VAL A 64 26.47 -14.94 -11.89
N LEU A 65 27.51 -14.16 -11.59
CA LEU A 65 27.67 -13.56 -10.25
C LEU A 65 26.54 -12.56 -9.94
N LEU A 66 26.14 -11.73 -10.91
CA LEU A 66 24.99 -10.82 -10.75
C LEU A 66 23.67 -11.58 -10.54
N ASP A 67 23.47 -12.69 -11.27
CA ASP A 67 22.35 -13.61 -11.06
C ASP A 67 22.35 -14.18 -9.64
N GLY A 68 23.54 -14.54 -9.12
CA GLY A 68 23.75 -14.94 -7.75
C GLY A 68 23.30 -13.88 -6.75
N PHE A 69 23.76 -12.64 -6.89
CA PHE A 69 23.38 -11.53 -6.01
C PHE A 69 21.86 -11.29 -6.01
N MET A 70 21.22 -11.27 -7.17
CA MET A 70 19.77 -11.06 -7.23
C MET A 70 19.01 -12.24 -6.61
N ALA A 71 19.43 -13.48 -6.88
CA ALA A 71 18.80 -14.66 -6.30
C ALA A 71 18.89 -14.67 -4.77
N GLU A 72 20.04 -14.32 -4.18
CA GLU A 72 20.17 -14.17 -2.71
C GLU A 72 19.25 -13.08 -2.16
N SER A 73 19.11 -11.98 -2.90
CA SER A 73 18.21 -10.88 -2.55
C SER A 73 16.75 -11.34 -2.54
N LEU A 74 16.32 -12.07 -3.57
CA LEU A 74 14.97 -12.64 -3.66
C LEU A 74 14.71 -13.71 -2.59
N LEU A 75 15.71 -14.52 -2.23
CA LEU A 75 15.62 -15.47 -1.13
C LEU A 75 15.41 -14.76 0.21
N THR A 76 16.16 -13.67 0.45
CA THR A 76 16.01 -12.85 1.66
C THR A 76 14.63 -12.19 1.70
N LEU A 77 14.18 -11.66 0.57
CA LEU A 77 12.86 -11.06 0.44
C LEU A 77 11.72 -12.07 0.66
N ARG A 78 11.92 -13.33 0.26
CA ARG A 78 10.98 -14.43 0.54
C ARG A 78 10.91 -14.80 2.03
N ALA A 79 12.01 -14.61 2.76
CA ALA A 79 12.05 -14.90 4.19
C ALA A 79 11.32 -13.85 5.04
N VAL A 80 10.84 -12.76 4.43
CA VAL A 80 9.99 -11.76 5.11
C VAL A 80 8.69 -12.43 5.59
N PRO A 81 8.32 -12.28 6.87
CA PRO A 81 7.08 -12.85 7.41
C PRO A 81 5.84 -12.43 6.62
N GLY A 82 4.90 -13.36 6.40
CA GLY A 82 3.69 -13.13 5.60
C GLY A 82 2.83 -11.98 6.14
N GLU A 83 2.86 -11.73 7.45
CA GLU A 83 2.14 -10.66 8.12
C GLU A 83 2.72 -9.27 7.81
N ALA A 84 4.01 -9.20 7.45
CA ALA A 84 4.67 -7.95 7.07
C ALA A 84 4.48 -7.64 5.58
N VAL A 85 4.17 -8.63 4.75
CA VAL A 85 4.07 -8.50 3.28
C VAL A 85 3.05 -7.43 2.84
N PRO A 86 1.80 -7.39 3.34
CA PRO A 86 0.84 -6.36 2.93
C PRO A 86 1.37 -4.94 3.15
N ARG A 87 2.09 -4.72 4.26
CA ARG A 87 2.70 -3.43 4.57
C ARG A 87 3.87 -3.11 3.63
N VAL A 88 4.77 -4.07 3.41
CA VAL A 88 5.92 -3.89 2.50
C VAL A 88 5.45 -3.56 1.08
N LEU A 89 4.41 -4.24 0.59
CA LEU A 89 3.83 -3.96 -0.72
C LEU A 89 3.10 -2.61 -0.78
N ALA A 90 2.44 -2.20 0.31
CA ALA A 90 1.81 -0.88 0.39
C ALA A 90 2.85 0.26 0.39
N SER A 91 4.04 0.03 0.94
CA SER A 91 5.12 1.00 0.97
C SER A 91 5.81 1.21 -0.39
N SER A 92 5.73 0.24 -1.30
CA SER A 92 6.38 0.33 -2.62
C SER A 92 5.59 -0.36 -3.72
N ALA A 93 4.87 0.43 -4.54
CA ALA A 93 4.19 -0.06 -5.73
C ALA A 93 5.17 -0.63 -6.78
N ASP A 94 6.38 -0.07 -6.84
CA ASP A 94 7.40 -0.48 -7.80
C ASP A 94 8.02 -1.84 -7.44
N LEU A 95 7.95 -2.28 -6.19
CA LEU A 95 8.48 -3.58 -5.75
C LEU A 95 7.79 -4.75 -6.45
N ALA A 96 6.46 -4.77 -6.46
CA ALA A 96 5.69 -5.81 -7.14
C ALA A 96 5.98 -5.84 -8.64
N MET A 97 6.14 -4.67 -9.26
CA MET A 97 6.48 -4.55 -10.68
C MET A 97 7.91 -5.03 -10.96
N ALA A 98 8.87 -4.64 -10.12
CA ALA A 98 10.27 -5.03 -10.25
C ALA A 98 10.46 -6.54 -10.12
N VAL A 99 9.89 -7.16 -9.08
CA VAL A 99 9.93 -8.62 -8.91
C VAL A 99 9.11 -9.32 -9.99
N GLY A 100 7.99 -8.73 -10.43
CA GLY A 100 7.20 -9.21 -11.55
C GLY A 100 8.00 -9.27 -12.86
N ALA A 101 8.81 -8.25 -13.16
CA ALA A 101 9.68 -8.21 -14.33
C ALA A 101 10.74 -9.31 -14.30
N LEU A 102 11.34 -9.59 -13.13
CA LEU A 102 12.36 -10.64 -12.94
C LEU A 102 11.86 -12.05 -13.29
N ARG A 103 10.54 -12.28 -13.35
CA ARG A 103 9.96 -13.54 -13.86
C ARG A 103 10.24 -13.81 -15.33
N ARG A 104 10.80 -12.85 -16.07
CA ARG A 104 11.21 -12.99 -17.47
C ARG A 104 12.73 -13.02 -17.63
N HIS A 105 13.47 -13.03 -16.53
CA HIS A 105 14.93 -13.08 -16.54
C HIS A 105 15.43 -14.38 -17.19
N GLU A 106 16.60 -14.33 -17.82
CA GLU A 106 17.22 -15.47 -18.51
C GLU A 106 17.62 -16.58 -17.52
N SER A 107 18.23 -16.19 -16.39
CA SER A 107 18.57 -17.09 -15.28
C SER A 107 17.33 -17.79 -14.71
N GLU A 108 17.34 -19.13 -14.77
CA GLU A 108 16.27 -19.98 -14.23
C GLU A 108 16.07 -19.73 -12.74
N ARG A 109 17.17 -19.67 -11.97
CA ARG A 109 17.14 -19.47 -10.52
C ARG A 109 16.47 -18.14 -10.14
N VAL A 110 16.87 -17.04 -10.77
CA VAL A 110 16.26 -15.70 -10.53
C VAL A 110 14.77 -15.73 -10.87
N ARG A 111 14.43 -16.30 -12.04
CA ARG A 111 13.05 -16.39 -12.52
C ARG A 111 12.18 -17.27 -11.62
N GLY A 112 12.71 -18.40 -11.14
CA GLY A 112 12.05 -19.30 -10.20
C GLY A 112 11.72 -18.61 -8.89
N LEU A 113 12.73 -17.99 -8.27
CA LEU A 113 12.58 -17.27 -7.01
C LEU A 113 11.61 -16.09 -7.14
N ALA A 114 11.66 -15.33 -8.23
CA ALA A 114 10.71 -14.25 -8.47
C ALA A 114 9.26 -14.74 -8.54
N ARG A 115 9.01 -15.92 -9.14
CA ARG A 115 7.66 -16.53 -9.14
C ARG A 115 7.22 -16.94 -7.75
N ASP A 116 8.12 -17.52 -6.97
CA ASP A 116 7.81 -17.97 -5.61
C ASP A 116 7.51 -16.79 -4.69
N VAL A 117 8.27 -15.70 -4.79
CA VAL A 117 8.01 -14.46 -4.04
C VAL A 117 6.63 -13.91 -4.37
N ILE A 118 6.28 -13.75 -5.66
CA ILE A 118 4.97 -13.24 -6.07
C ILE A 118 3.82 -14.14 -5.59
N ARG A 119 3.99 -15.47 -5.63
CA ARG A 119 2.99 -16.42 -5.12
C ARG A 119 2.83 -16.32 -3.61
N GLY A 120 3.93 -16.26 -2.87
CA GLY A 120 3.91 -16.06 -1.43
C GLY A 120 3.22 -14.76 -1.04
N TRP A 121 3.48 -13.69 -1.78
CA TRP A 121 2.83 -12.40 -1.58
C TRP A 121 1.33 -12.42 -1.86
N ALA A 122 0.90 -13.06 -2.95
CA ALA A 122 -0.52 -13.22 -3.24
C ALA A 122 -1.25 -13.97 -2.11
N ALA A 123 -0.67 -15.09 -1.64
CA ALA A 123 -1.24 -15.86 -0.53
C ALA A 123 -1.33 -15.03 0.77
N ALA A 124 -0.28 -14.28 1.10
CA ALA A 124 -0.27 -13.42 2.29
C ALA A 124 -1.33 -12.31 2.23
N VAL A 125 -1.55 -11.71 1.05
CA VAL A 125 -2.60 -10.69 0.84
C VAL A 125 -3.99 -11.31 0.89
N GLU A 126 -4.20 -12.49 0.29
CA GLU A 126 -5.48 -13.22 0.38
C GLU A 126 -5.84 -13.57 1.83
N GLU A 127 -4.85 -14.01 2.61
CA GLU A 127 -5.03 -14.28 4.03
C GLU A 127 -5.38 -12.99 4.80
N ASP A 128 -4.73 -11.87 4.49
CA ASP A 128 -5.02 -10.58 5.13
C ASP A 128 -6.44 -10.07 4.83
N ILE A 129 -6.90 -10.23 3.58
CA ILE A 129 -8.27 -9.92 3.17
C ILE A 129 -9.27 -10.82 3.91
N ALA A 130 -8.97 -12.12 4.06
CA ALA A 130 -9.82 -13.07 4.77
C ALA A 130 -9.91 -12.74 6.27
N ARG A 131 -8.77 -12.40 6.90
CA ARG A 131 -8.71 -11.93 8.29
C ARG A 131 -9.54 -10.67 8.49
N THR A 132 -9.37 -9.67 7.62
CA THR A 132 -10.11 -8.41 7.67
C THR A 132 -11.61 -8.61 7.49
N SER A 133 -12.01 -9.43 6.52
CA SER A 133 -13.42 -9.76 6.27
C SER A 133 -14.06 -10.48 7.46
N THR A 134 -13.32 -11.39 8.11
CA THR A 134 -13.76 -12.07 9.34
C THR A 134 -13.95 -11.09 10.49
N ALA A 135 -13.03 -10.13 10.65
CA ALA A 135 -13.14 -9.09 11.68
C ALA A 135 -14.36 -8.17 11.43
N MET A 136 -14.59 -7.75 10.19
CA MET A 136 -15.75 -6.95 9.81
C MET A 136 -17.07 -7.66 10.13
N LYS A 137 -17.19 -8.95 9.79
CA LYS A 137 -18.38 -9.75 10.12
C LYS A 137 -18.66 -9.80 11.63
N ARG A 138 -17.61 -9.95 12.45
CA ARG A 138 -17.76 -9.93 13.91
C ARG A 138 -18.27 -8.59 14.43
N LEU A 139 -17.85 -7.47 13.82
CA LEU A 139 -18.37 -6.14 14.17
C LEU A 139 -19.85 -6.00 13.81
N ASP A 140 -20.28 -6.52 12.66
CA ASP A 140 -21.68 -6.54 12.26
C ASP A 140 -22.55 -7.35 13.22
N ASP A 141 -22.07 -8.52 13.64
CA ASP A 141 -22.75 -9.37 14.62
C ASP A 141 -22.90 -8.67 15.98
N VAL A 142 -21.86 -7.97 16.44
CA VAL A 142 -21.92 -7.14 17.67
C VAL A 142 -22.96 -6.02 17.52
N CYS A 143 -22.96 -5.30 16.40
CA CYS A 143 -23.93 -4.23 16.17
C CYS A 143 -25.37 -4.75 16.12
N ARG A 144 -25.58 -5.97 15.58
CA ARG A 144 -26.89 -6.63 15.55
C ARG A 144 -27.35 -7.13 16.91
N ALA A 145 -26.43 -7.64 17.74
CA ALA A 145 -26.72 -8.09 19.10
C ALA A 145 -27.04 -6.93 20.06
N THR A 146 -26.58 -5.71 19.77
CA THR A 146 -26.87 -4.50 20.57
C THR A 146 -28.17 -3.78 20.22
N LYS A 147 -28.98 -4.27 19.27
CA LYS A 147 -30.33 -3.74 19.02
C LYS A 147 -31.26 -4.16 20.18
N PRO A 148 -31.84 -3.24 20.98
CA PRO A 148 -32.80 -3.63 22.00
C PRO A 148 -34.04 -4.17 21.31
N ALA A 149 -34.37 -5.43 21.55
CA ALA A 149 -35.70 -5.93 21.29
C ALA A 149 -36.66 -5.18 22.21
N VAL A 150 -37.30 -4.12 21.70
CA VAL A 150 -38.55 -3.61 22.26
C VAL A 150 -39.62 -4.65 21.91
N ALA A 151 -39.53 -5.82 22.55
CA ALA A 151 -40.62 -6.77 22.61
C ALA A 151 -41.56 -6.27 23.70
N ALA A 152 -42.71 -5.80 23.25
CA ALA A 152 -43.85 -5.54 24.10
C ALA A 152 -44.14 -6.77 24.99
N SER A 153 -43.97 -6.61 26.29
CA SER A 153 -44.57 -7.51 27.27
C SER A 153 -45.07 -6.66 28.45
N HIS A 154 -46.34 -6.28 28.36
CA HIS A 154 -47.14 -5.83 29.48
C HIS A 154 -47.32 -7.02 30.45
N PRO A 155 -47.02 -6.90 31.75
CA PRO A 155 -47.66 -7.75 32.75
C PRO A 155 -48.89 -7.01 33.28
N LYS A 156 -50.08 -7.47 32.90
CA LYS A 156 -51.34 -7.10 33.54
C LYS A 156 -51.29 -7.58 35.00
N GLN A 157 -51.19 -6.66 35.96
CA GLN A 157 -51.40 -6.96 37.37
C GLN A 157 -52.90 -6.86 37.68
N ASN A 158 -53.50 -8.00 38.00
CA ASN A 158 -54.86 -8.08 38.52
C ASN A 158 -54.92 -7.50 39.94
N LYS A 159 -55.86 -6.59 40.15
CA LYS A 159 -56.21 -6.01 41.45
C LYS A 159 -57.04 -7.03 42.25
N THR A 160 -56.59 -7.40 43.45
CA THR A 160 -57.49 -7.77 44.56
C THR A 160 -56.80 -7.45 45.89
N ALA A 161 -57.52 -6.75 46.77
CA ALA A 161 -57.33 -6.65 48.22
C ALA A 161 -58.66 -6.09 48.78
N PRO A 162 -58.96 -6.18 50.10
CA PRO A 162 -58.13 -6.61 51.22
C PRO A 162 -58.85 -7.54 52.23
N VAL A 163 -58.18 -7.97 53.32
CA VAL A 163 -58.60 -7.91 54.75
C VAL A 163 -57.42 -8.42 55.61
N ALA A 164 -57.41 -8.05 56.89
CA ALA A 164 -56.29 -7.52 57.66
C ALA A 164 -55.68 -8.43 58.75
N VAL A 165 -54.77 -7.81 59.53
CA VAL A 165 -54.20 -8.17 60.86
C VAL A 165 -52.89 -8.97 60.81
N GLY A 166 -51.74 -8.53 61.36
CA GLY A 166 -51.39 -7.32 62.11
C GLY A 166 -49.89 -7.23 62.51
N HIS A 167 -49.54 -6.08 63.10
CA HIS A 167 -48.46 -5.75 64.06
C HIS A 167 -46.95 -5.83 63.71
N GLY A 168 -46.34 -4.65 63.50
CA GLY A 168 -45.21 -4.12 64.32
C GLY A 168 -43.74 -4.30 63.82
N PRO A 169 -42.83 -3.32 63.98
CA PRO A 169 -41.85 -2.97 62.94
C PRO A 169 -40.36 -3.10 63.32
N ARG A 170 -39.47 -3.39 62.34
CA ARG A 170 -38.05 -3.00 62.41
C ARG A 170 -37.57 -2.38 61.09
N ARG A 171 -37.18 -1.12 61.22
CA ARG A 171 -36.84 -0.14 60.20
C ARG A 171 -35.45 -0.40 59.62
N MET A 172 -35.33 -0.66 58.31
CA MET A 172 -34.07 -0.51 57.57
C MET A 172 -34.26 0.54 56.47
N ASN A 173 -33.46 1.61 56.54
CA ASN A 173 -33.39 2.67 55.56
C ASN A 173 -32.78 2.15 54.25
N SER A 174 -33.57 1.98 53.20
CA SER A 174 -33.09 2.10 51.82
C SER A 174 -33.74 3.35 51.21
N ARG A 175 -33.00 4.46 51.23
CA ARG A 175 -33.37 5.70 50.55
C ARG A 175 -33.47 5.41 49.05
N GLY A 176 -34.69 5.15 48.56
CA GLY A 176 -35.00 5.15 47.14
C GLY A 176 -34.64 6.52 46.57
N ILE A 177 -33.89 6.55 45.47
CA ILE A 177 -33.62 7.77 44.72
C ILE A 177 -35.00 8.35 44.33
N PRO A 178 -35.34 9.59 44.72
CA PRO A 178 -36.63 10.17 44.36
C PRO A 178 -36.76 10.20 42.84
N ALA A 179 -37.90 9.76 42.30
CA ALA A 179 -38.19 9.71 40.85
C ALA A 179 -37.87 11.04 40.14
N GLU A 180 -37.97 12.14 40.86
CA GLU A 180 -37.59 13.49 40.43
C GLU A 180 -36.10 13.60 39.99
N LYS A 181 -35.17 12.94 40.70
CA LYS A 181 -33.73 12.91 40.30
C LYS A 181 -33.52 12.12 39.01
N MET A 182 -34.35 11.11 38.77
CA MET A 182 -34.31 10.31 37.54
C MET A 182 -34.85 11.12 36.35
N GLU A 183 -35.90 11.92 36.55
CA GLU A 183 -36.41 12.83 35.53
C GLU A 183 -35.43 13.96 35.20
N VAL A 184 -34.75 14.54 36.20
CA VAL A 184 -33.73 15.57 35.97
C VAL A 184 -32.57 15.03 35.14
N THR A 185 -32.10 13.83 35.44
CA THR A 185 -31.02 13.19 34.67
C THR A 185 -31.46 12.88 33.23
N LYS A 186 -32.71 12.44 33.04
CA LYS A 186 -33.28 12.20 31.70
C LYS A 186 -33.39 13.49 30.88
N ARG A 187 -33.84 14.59 31.50
CA ARG A 187 -33.92 15.90 30.84
C ARG A 187 -32.54 16.42 30.43
N LYS A 188 -31.53 16.31 31.30
CA LYS A 188 -30.15 16.71 30.97
C LYS A 188 -29.53 15.92 29.82
N LEU A 189 -29.78 14.61 29.78
CA LEU A 189 -29.28 13.77 28.69
C LEU A 189 -29.92 14.16 27.34
N GLN A 190 -31.23 14.38 27.32
CA GLN A 190 -31.95 14.79 26.11
C GLN A 190 -31.54 16.20 25.65
N GLN A 191 -31.32 17.12 26.60
CA GLN A 191 -30.84 18.46 26.31
C GLN A 191 -29.44 18.44 25.69
N GLY A 192 -28.52 17.58 26.17
CA GLY A 192 -27.20 17.42 25.58
C GLY A 192 -27.24 16.92 24.13
N TYR A 193 -28.16 16.02 23.79
CA TYR A 193 -28.35 15.58 22.39
C TYR A 193 -28.86 16.71 21.49
N GLN A 194 -29.79 17.53 22.00
CA GLN A 194 -30.30 18.68 21.27
C GLN A 194 -29.21 19.73 21.03
N GLU A 195 -28.39 20.01 22.05
CA GLU A 195 -27.26 20.94 21.96
C GLU A 195 -26.19 20.48 20.95
N VAL A 196 -25.95 19.16 20.83
CA VAL A 196 -25.06 18.61 19.81
C VAL A 196 -25.63 18.77 18.40
N GLU A 197 -26.94 18.57 18.21
CA GLU A 197 -27.59 18.80 16.92
C GLU A 197 -27.64 20.28 16.55
N ASP A 198 -27.88 21.17 17.53
CA ASP A 198 -27.85 22.61 17.32
C ASP A 198 -26.43 23.10 17.05
N ALA A 199 -25.41 22.52 17.68
CA ALA A 199 -24.00 22.77 17.36
C ALA A 199 -23.62 22.28 15.95
N LYS A 200 -24.20 21.16 15.47
CA LYS A 200 -24.06 20.73 14.07
C LYS A 200 -24.78 21.67 13.10
N ARG A 201 -25.96 22.20 13.45
CA ARG A 201 -26.67 23.19 12.62
C ARG A 201 -25.93 24.54 12.57
N GLN A 202 -25.35 24.97 13.68
CA GLN A 202 -24.53 26.18 13.78
C GLN A 202 -23.19 26.02 13.04
N ARG A 203 -22.59 24.83 13.06
CA ARG A 203 -21.48 24.45 12.18
C ARG A 203 -22.04 24.06 10.81
N LYS A 204 -22.57 25.04 10.09
CA LYS A 204 -22.89 24.92 8.66
C LYS A 204 -21.60 24.53 7.92
N ILE A 205 -21.38 23.23 7.74
CA ILE A 205 -20.36 22.71 6.83
C ILE A 205 -20.72 23.32 5.48
N GLN A 206 -19.94 24.32 5.04
CA GLN A 206 -19.94 24.70 3.65
C GLN A 206 -19.52 23.44 2.90
N VAL A 207 -20.46 22.82 2.20
CA VAL A 207 -20.16 21.83 1.18
C VAL A 207 -19.18 22.52 0.26
N ILE A 208 -17.90 22.11 0.31
CA ILE A 208 -16.94 22.51 -0.71
C ILE A 208 -17.47 21.87 -1.98
N GLN A 209 -18.20 22.64 -2.77
CA GLN A 209 -18.39 22.36 -4.18
C GLN A 209 -17.00 22.16 -4.75
N ALA A 210 -16.75 20.97 -5.28
CA ALA A 210 -15.50 20.63 -5.94
C ALA A 210 -15.08 21.78 -6.87
N PRO A 211 -13.86 22.33 -6.74
CA PRO A 211 -13.41 23.40 -7.61
C PRO A 211 -13.42 22.90 -9.06
N LYS A 212 -14.31 23.46 -9.88
CA LYS A 212 -14.14 23.49 -11.35
C LYS A 212 -12.92 24.36 -11.66
N VAL A 213 -11.73 23.81 -11.50
CA VAL A 213 -10.48 24.35 -12.07
C VAL A 213 -9.73 23.23 -12.80
N LEU A 214 -10.49 22.45 -13.57
CA LEU A 214 -10.04 22.06 -14.90
C LEU A 214 -10.39 23.23 -15.81
N GLU A 215 -9.46 23.64 -16.66
CA GLU A 215 -9.54 24.76 -17.63
C GLU A 215 -9.08 26.16 -17.19
N MET A 216 -7.83 26.30 -16.73
CA MET A 216 -7.06 27.50 -17.10
C MET A 216 -5.54 27.27 -17.01
N LYS A 217 -4.99 26.46 -17.94
CA LYS A 217 -3.57 26.51 -18.34
C LYS A 217 -3.30 25.70 -19.62
N GLN A 218 -4.12 25.93 -20.64
CA GLN A 218 -3.73 25.72 -22.05
C GLN A 218 -3.72 27.05 -22.79
N LYS A 219 -3.02 28.04 -22.25
CA LYS A 219 -2.61 29.24 -23.00
C LYS A 219 -1.22 29.65 -22.54
N LYS A 220 -0.22 28.99 -23.11
CA LYS A 220 1.07 29.57 -23.48
C LYS A 220 1.74 28.61 -24.45
N VAL A 221 1.39 28.80 -25.72
CA VAL A 221 2.26 28.48 -26.85
C VAL A 221 3.58 29.21 -26.58
N HIS A 222 4.63 28.48 -26.27
CA HIS A 222 5.98 29.01 -26.35
C HIS A 222 6.45 28.80 -27.81
N PRO A 223 6.76 29.86 -28.56
CA PRO A 223 7.43 29.72 -29.84
C PRO A 223 8.87 29.31 -29.57
N ILE A 224 9.16 28.01 -29.61
CA ILE A 224 10.53 27.55 -29.75
C ILE A 224 10.86 27.68 -31.23
N LEU A 225 11.81 28.58 -31.52
CA LEU A 225 12.38 28.77 -32.84
C LEU A 225 12.66 27.42 -33.48
N ARG A 226 12.02 27.22 -34.63
CA ARG A 226 12.34 26.20 -35.61
C ARG A 226 13.65 26.62 -36.28
N GLU A 227 14.77 26.42 -35.60
CA GLU A 227 16.09 26.44 -36.24
C GLU A 227 16.23 25.15 -37.05
N ARG A 228 15.62 25.17 -38.24
CA ARG A 228 15.78 24.13 -39.24
C ARG A 228 17.00 24.52 -40.07
N ASN A 229 18.10 23.85 -39.76
CA ASN A 229 19.27 23.67 -40.61
C ASN A 229 18.84 23.54 -42.09
N GLN A 230 19.03 24.60 -42.87
CA GLN A 230 19.14 24.51 -44.33
C GLN A 230 20.62 24.36 -44.66
N ALA A 231 21.12 23.15 -44.47
CA ALA A 231 22.37 22.69 -45.07
C ALA A 231 22.02 21.52 -45.98
N THR A 232 21.67 21.80 -47.22
CA THR A 232 21.68 20.81 -48.30
C THR A 232 22.11 21.53 -49.57
N THR A 233 23.44 21.61 -49.71
CA THR A 233 24.18 21.36 -50.96
C THR A 233 23.35 21.38 -52.25
N VAL A 234 23.37 22.53 -52.93
CA VAL A 234 23.25 22.54 -54.39
C VAL A 234 24.60 22.06 -54.93
N VAL A 235 24.59 20.87 -55.51
CA VAL A 235 25.71 20.33 -56.29
C VAL A 235 25.97 21.30 -57.44
N SER A 236 27.14 21.92 -57.41
CA SER A 236 27.70 22.64 -58.55
C SER A 236 27.98 21.64 -59.66
N ARG A 237 27.15 21.68 -60.71
CA ARG A 237 27.47 21.10 -62.02
C ARG A 237 28.22 22.15 -62.83
N CYS A 238 29.54 22.19 -62.68
CA CYS A 238 30.40 22.71 -63.73
C CYS A 238 30.79 21.53 -64.62
N ALA A 239 30.06 21.38 -65.74
CA ALA A 239 30.54 20.64 -66.88
C ALA A 239 31.63 21.50 -67.54
N VAL A 240 32.89 21.09 -67.40
CA VAL A 240 33.95 21.50 -68.32
C VAL A 240 33.80 20.62 -69.56
N SER A 241 33.33 21.22 -70.64
CA SER A 241 33.42 20.64 -71.98
C SER A 241 34.88 20.64 -72.42
N SER A 242 35.36 19.47 -72.81
CA SER A 242 36.52 19.33 -73.68
C SER A 242 36.11 19.63 -75.13
N SER A 243 36.79 20.58 -75.76
CA SER A 243 37.21 20.59 -77.17
C SER A 243 38.28 21.65 -77.34
#